data_AF-A0A0B6YRX9-F1
#
_entry.id   AF-A0A0B6YRX9-F1
#
_cell.length_a   1.000
_cell.length_b   1.000
_cell.length_c   1.000
_cell.angle_alpha   90.00
_cell.angle_beta   90.00
_cell.angle_gamma   90.00
#
_symmetry.space_group_name_H-M   'P 1'
#
loop_
_entity.id
_entity.type
_entity.pdbx_description
1 polymer ?
#
loop_
_entity_poly.entity_id
_entity_poly.type
_entity_poly.pdbx_seq_one_letter_code
_entity_poly.pdbx_strand_id
1 'polypeptide(L)'
;RLSLLFSKYGQVTSVRPLHEKYCAFVNFKTKEAAGRAMHHLQGTEVDGQKLLIKFPDNPLTNGAGSFTIRKNITNGATKQGVRNTPKQTGPVNGDECYFWRTTGCTFGGECKWQHFPKSKGIDRKPWQKLQKL
;
A
#
# COMPACT_ATOMS: atom_id res chain seq x y z
N ARG A 1 -15.91 -9.80 -21.78
CA ARG A 1 -15.53 -8.48 -22.34
C ARG A 1 -14.12 -8.07 -21.94
N LEU A 2 -13.80 -7.91 -20.64
CA LEU A 2 -12.42 -7.65 -20.19
C LEU A 2 -11.43 -8.74 -20.63
N SER A 3 -11.80 -10.02 -20.56
CA SER A 3 -10.97 -11.13 -21.07
C SER A 3 -10.52 -10.94 -22.52
N LEU A 4 -11.45 -10.58 -23.41
CA LEU A 4 -11.18 -10.36 -24.84
C LEU A 4 -10.37 -9.08 -25.09
N LEU A 5 -10.60 -8.03 -24.32
CA LEU A 5 -9.85 -6.78 -24.44
C LEU A 5 -8.38 -6.98 -24.04
N PHE A 6 -8.15 -7.68 -22.93
CA PHE A 6 -6.81 -7.91 -22.37
C PHE A 6 -6.04 -9.03 -23.10
N SER A 7 -6.73 -10.00 -23.71
CA SER A 7 -6.07 -11.08 -24.46
C SER A 7 -5.27 -10.59 -25.67
N LYS A 8 -5.57 -9.40 -26.22
CA LYS A 8 -4.81 -8.77 -27.30
C LYS A 8 -3.35 -8.48 -26.94
N TYR A 9 -3.04 -8.37 -25.65
CA TYR A 9 -1.71 -8.00 -25.16
C TYR A 9 -0.91 -9.19 -24.63
N GLY A 10 -1.56 -10.36 -24.49
CA GLY A 10 -0.94 -11.64 -24.18
C GLY A 10 -1.91 -12.65 -23.56
N GLN A 11 -1.39 -13.84 -23.23
CA GLN A 11 -2.21 -14.92 -22.67
C GLN A 11 -2.69 -14.58 -21.25
N VAL A 12 -4.01 -14.40 -21.11
CA VAL A 12 -4.69 -14.18 -19.83
C VAL A 12 -4.96 -15.53 -19.17
N THR A 13 -4.54 -15.69 -17.91
CA THR A 13 -4.76 -16.91 -17.13
C THR A 13 -6.07 -16.87 -16.35
N SER A 14 -6.48 -15.69 -15.87
CA SER A 14 -7.71 -15.52 -15.09
C SER A 14 -8.19 -14.08 -15.15
N VAL A 15 -9.52 -13.90 -15.20
CA VAL A 15 -10.18 -12.60 -15.00
C VAL A 15 -11.20 -12.74 -13.89
N ARG A 16 -11.11 -11.89 -12.86
CA ARG A 16 -12.04 -11.87 -11.73
C ARG A 16 -12.63 -10.48 -11.54
N PRO A 17 -13.83 -10.21 -12.07
CA PRO A 17 -14.57 -8.98 -11.80
C PRO A 17 -15.08 -8.93 -10.34
N LEU A 18 -14.97 -7.78 -9.70
CA LEU A 18 -15.55 -7.47 -8.39
C LEU A 18 -16.56 -6.33 -8.58
N HIS A 19 -17.81 -6.70 -8.86
CA HIS A 19 -18.88 -5.74 -9.15
C HIS A 19 -19.13 -4.76 -7.99
N GLU A 20 -19.06 -5.24 -6.74
CA GLU A 20 -19.22 -4.40 -5.53
C GLU A 20 -18.19 -3.27 -5.43
N LYS A 21 -17.02 -3.45 -6.04
CA LYS A 21 -15.91 -2.49 -5.99
C LYS A 21 -15.65 -1.82 -7.34
N TYR A 22 -16.50 -2.09 -8.33
CA TYR A 22 -16.37 -1.58 -9.70
C TYR A 22 -14.95 -1.77 -10.26
N CYS A 23 -14.33 -2.92 -9.99
CA CYS A 23 -12.97 -3.23 -10.44
C CYS A 23 -12.83 -4.69 -10.86
N ALA A 24 -11.72 -5.06 -11.49
CA ALA A 24 -11.45 -6.44 -11.89
C ALA A 24 -9.95 -6.74 -11.74
N PHE A 25 -9.64 -8.00 -11.40
CA PHE A 25 -8.29 -8.52 -11.44
C PHE A 25 -8.07 -9.32 -12.72
N VAL A 26 -7.01 -8.99 -13.45
CA VAL A 26 -6.60 -9.69 -14.66
C VAL A 26 -5.20 -10.27 -14.43
N ASN A 27 -5.09 -11.59 -14.49
CA ASN A 27 -3.81 -12.29 -14.38
C ASN A 27 -3.32 -12.66 -15.77
N PHE A 28 -2.08 -12.32 -16.08
CA PHE A 28 -1.39 -12.74 -17.30
C PHE A 28 -0.41 -13.87 -17.00
N LYS A 29 -0.09 -14.66 -18.03
CA LYS A 29 0.95 -15.68 -17.95
C LYS A 29 2.35 -15.07 -17.81
N THR A 30 2.58 -13.89 -18.40
CA THR A 30 3.88 -13.21 -18.37
C THR A 30 3.74 -11.76 -17.90
N LYS A 31 4.78 -11.25 -17.22
CA LYS A 31 4.80 -9.86 -16.72
C LYS A 31 4.88 -8.86 -17.87
N GLU A 32 5.52 -9.24 -18.97
CA GLU A 32 5.67 -8.42 -20.18
C GLU A 32 4.30 -8.17 -20.83
N ALA A 33 3.44 -9.20 -20.89
CA ALA A 33 2.07 -9.06 -21.39
C ALA A 33 1.25 -8.10 -20.51
N ALA A 34 1.38 -8.20 -19.19
CA ALA A 34 0.72 -7.31 -18.25
C ALA A 34 1.21 -5.85 -18.40
N GLY A 35 2.53 -5.66 -18.59
CA GLY A 35 3.13 -4.36 -18.86
C GLY A 35 2.60 -3.72 -20.14
N ARG A 36 2.52 -4.48 -21.24
CA ARG A 36 1.93 -4.00 -22.50
C ARG A 36 0.46 -3.63 -22.34
N ALA A 37 -0.32 -4.50 -21.67
CA ALA A 37 -1.73 -4.23 -21.41
C ALA A 37 -1.91 -2.92 -20.63
N MET A 38 -1.13 -2.70 -19.56
CA MET A 38 -1.14 -1.44 -18.82
C MET A 38 -0.78 -0.26 -19.71
N HIS A 39 0.31 -0.34 -20.48
CA HIS A 39 0.75 0.77 -21.33
C HIS A 39 -0.32 1.19 -22.36
N HIS A 40 -0.99 0.24 -22.99
CA HIS A 40 -1.96 0.53 -24.06
C HIS A 40 -3.39 0.76 -23.58
N LEU A 41 -3.81 0.17 -22.47
CA LEU A 41 -5.18 0.27 -21.96
C LEU A 41 -5.33 1.28 -20.81
N GLN A 42 -4.24 1.89 -20.33
CA GLN A 42 -4.34 2.90 -19.28
C GLN A 42 -5.13 4.11 -19.78
N GLY A 43 -6.17 4.49 -19.04
CA GLY A 43 -7.02 5.63 -19.35
C GLY A 43 -7.95 5.42 -20.55
N THR A 44 -7.92 4.26 -21.23
CA THR A 44 -8.84 3.98 -22.33
C THR A 44 -10.27 3.86 -21.83
N GLU A 45 -11.22 4.34 -22.61
CA GLU A 45 -12.63 4.28 -22.25
C GLU A 45 -13.25 2.94 -22.63
N VAL A 46 -13.86 2.28 -21.65
CA VAL A 46 -14.63 1.05 -21.81
C VAL A 46 -15.96 1.26 -21.13
N ASP A 47 -17.05 1.17 -21.90
CA ASP A 47 -18.42 1.38 -21.39
C ASP A 47 -18.60 2.74 -20.70
N GLY A 48 -17.99 3.80 -21.26
CA GLY A 48 -18.06 5.15 -20.72
C GLY A 48 -17.16 5.39 -19.49
N GLN A 49 -16.36 4.40 -19.08
CA GLN A 49 -15.44 4.53 -17.95
C GLN A 49 -13.97 4.41 -18.38
N LYS A 50 -13.12 5.33 -17.94
CA LYS A 50 -11.68 5.26 -18.17
C LYS A 50 -11.05 4.21 -17.26
N LEU A 51 -10.31 3.28 -17.85
CA LEU A 51 -9.62 2.24 -17.10
C LEU A 51 -8.46 2.82 -16.28
N LEU A 52 -8.42 2.48 -14.99
CA LEU A 52 -7.25 2.69 -14.14
C LEU A 52 -6.62 1.33 -13.81
N ILE A 53 -5.47 1.08 -14.41
CA ILE A 53 -4.72 -0.16 -14.24
C ILE A 53 -3.59 0.09 -13.26
N LYS A 54 -3.41 -0.80 -12.27
CA LYS A 54 -2.33 -0.78 -11.29
C LYS A 54 -1.82 -2.21 -11.05
N PHE A 55 -0.51 -2.35 -10.88
CA PHE A 55 0.04 -3.61 -10.38
C PHE A 55 -0.26 -3.74 -8.88
N PRO A 56 -0.53 -4.95 -8.37
CA PRO A 56 -0.72 -5.15 -6.95
C PRO A 56 0.57 -4.85 -6.17
N ASP A 57 0.49 -4.03 -5.13
CA ASP A 57 1.63 -3.67 -4.27
C ASP A 57 2.24 -4.88 -3.53
N ASN A 58 1.43 -5.93 -3.36
CA ASN A 58 1.87 -7.24 -2.87
C ASN A 58 1.52 -8.30 -3.93
N PRO A 59 2.49 -8.74 -4.76
CA PRO A 59 2.24 -9.77 -5.75
C PRO A 59 1.73 -11.02 -5.04
N LEU A 60 0.65 -11.58 -5.57
CA LEU A 60 -0.06 -12.68 -4.96
C LEU A 60 0.78 -13.95 -5.08
N THR A 61 1.51 -14.27 -4.02
CA THR A 61 2.06 -15.61 -3.84
C THR A 61 0.88 -16.53 -3.61
N ASN A 62 0.57 -17.34 -4.63
CA ASN A 62 -0.53 -18.29 -4.68
C ASN A 62 -0.77 -19.01 -3.33
N GLY A 63 -2.02 -19.04 -2.82
CA GLY A 63 -2.36 -19.97 -1.74
C GLY A 63 -3.66 -19.74 -0.97
N ALA A 64 -4.12 -18.51 -0.75
CA ALA A 64 -5.30 -18.28 0.08
C ALA A 64 -6.23 -17.25 -0.54
N GLY A 65 -7.44 -17.69 -0.91
CA GLY A 65 -8.49 -16.89 -1.56
C GLY A 65 -9.08 -15.76 -0.72
N SER A 66 -8.35 -15.21 0.26
CA SER A 66 -8.78 -14.04 1.03
C SER A 66 -7.93 -12.82 0.69
N PHE A 67 -8.49 -11.97 -0.16
CA PHE A 67 -7.91 -10.68 -0.49
C PHE A 67 -8.46 -9.63 0.47
N THR A 68 -7.70 -9.29 1.51
CA THR A 68 -7.94 -8.02 2.21
C THR A 68 -7.49 -6.90 1.29
N ILE A 69 -8.44 -6.37 0.50
CA ILE A 69 -8.31 -5.03 -0.06
C ILE A 69 -8.24 -4.11 1.16
N ARG A 70 -7.02 -3.81 1.61
CA ARG A 70 -6.82 -2.75 2.58
C ARG A 70 -7.20 -1.47 1.85
N LYS A 71 -8.43 -1.01 2.07
CA LYS A 71 -8.81 0.37 1.77
C LYS A 71 -7.77 1.23 2.48
N ASN A 72 -6.92 1.90 1.73
CA ASN A 72 -6.23 3.06 2.25
C ASN A 72 -7.29 4.15 2.41
N ILE A 73 -8.00 4.13 3.54
CA ILE A 73 -8.83 5.25 3.96
C ILE A 73 -7.83 6.38 4.24
N THR A 74 -7.87 7.37 3.37
CA THR A 74 -7.13 8.62 3.46
C THR A 74 -7.39 9.29 4.81
N ASN A 75 -6.32 9.52 5.57
CA ASN A 75 -6.17 10.72 6.39
C ASN A 75 -4.67 10.98 6.59
N GLY A 76 -4.19 12.13 6.11
CA GLY A 76 -2.88 12.68 6.43
C GLY A 76 -1.84 12.54 5.31
N ALA A 77 -1.65 13.65 4.58
CA ALA A 77 -0.52 13.84 3.69
C ALA A 77 0.82 13.65 4.43
N THR A 78 1.72 12.83 3.91
CA THR A 78 3.17 13.13 3.99
C THR A 78 3.89 12.52 2.80
N LYS A 79 4.77 13.34 2.22
CA LYS A 79 5.56 13.10 1.03
C LYS A 79 6.50 11.91 1.19
N GLN A 80 6.68 11.24 0.05
CA GLN A 80 7.84 10.48 -0.42
C GLN A 80 9.01 10.29 0.56
N GLY A 81 9.28 9.03 0.87
CA GLY A 81 10.49 8.57 1.54
C GLY A 81 10.51 7.06 1.60
N VAL A 82 10.91 6.42 0.50
CA VAL A 82 11.08 4.97 0.39
C VAL A 82 12.12 4.51 1.42
N ARG A 83 11.69 3.77 2.45
CA ARG A 83 12.57 2.88 3.20
C ARG A 83 11.82 1.58 3.52
N ASN A 84 12.31 0.51 2.93
CA ASN A 84 11.84 -0.87 3.07
C ASN A 84 12.22 -1.49 4.42
N THR A 85 12.00 -0.77 5.53
CA THR A 85 12.11 -1.35 6.87
C THR A 85 10.71 -1.66 7.38
N PRO A 86 10.43 -2.86 7.91
CA PRO A 86 9.15 -3.11 8.58
C PRO A 86 8.93 -1.98 9.58
N LYS A 87 7.81 -1.24 9.42
CA LYS A 87 7.43 -0.17 10.34
C LYS A 87 7.37 -0.82 11.72
N GLN A 88 8.41 -0.63 12.55
CA GLN A 88 8.42 -1.17 13.90
C GLN A 88 7.29 -0.47 14.65
N THR A 89 6.15 -1.16 14.73
CA THR A 89 4.94 -0.75 15.44
C THR A 89 4.71 -1.81 16.50
N GLY A 90 5.40 -1.66 17.62
CA GLY A 90 5.29 -2.53 18.77
C GLY A 90 5.74 -1.78 20.01
N PRO A 91 5.41 -2.30 21.19
CA PRO A 91 5.98 -1.79 22.40
C PRO A 91 7.48 -2.06 22.38
N VAL A 92 8.27 -1.09 22.83
CA VAL A 92 9.67 -1.32 23.17
C VAL A 92 9.77 -1.56 24.67
N ASN A 93 10.77 -2.33 25.10
CA ASN A 93 11.03 -2.58 26.52
C ASN A 93 9.78 -3.00 27.32
N GLY A 94 8.98 -3.92 26.76
CA GLY A 94 7.75 -4.43 27.40
C GLY A 94 6.50 -3.76 26.87
N ASP A 95 6.20 -2.53 27.33
CA ASP A 95 4.94 -1.81 27.05
C ASP A 95 5.12 -0.34 26.62
N GLU A 96 6.35 0.11 26.40
CA GLU A 96 6.65 1.51 26.11
C GLU A 96 6.42 1.86 24.62
N CYS A 97 5.88 3.05 24.37
CA CYS A 97 5.62 3.50 23.00
C CYS A 97 6.92 3.81 22.23
N TYR A 98 7.15 3.07 21.15
CA TYR A 98 8.26 3.33 20.23
C TYR A 98 8.27 4.76 19.65
N PHE A 99 7.10 5.26 19.24
CA PHE A 99 6.99 6.60 18.64
C PHE A 99 7.22 7.70 19.67
N TRP A 100 6.89 7.48 20.94
CA TRP A 100 7.17 8.42 22.03
C TRP A 100 8.68 8.63 22.22
N ARG A 101 9.47 7.55 22.08
CA ARG A 101 10.94 7.59 22.18
C ARG A 101 11.62 8.16 20.96
N THR A 102 11.02 8.03 19.78
CA THR A 102 11.63 8.43 18.51
C THR A 102 11.03 9.75 17.99
N THR A 103 10.03 9.68 17.11
CA THR A 103 9.52 10.82 16.32
C THR A 103 8.51 11.70 17.05
N GLY A 104 8.01 11.26 18.21
CA GLY A 104 6.82 11.79 18.85
C GLY A 104 5.60 10.94 18.49
N CYS A 105 4.87 10.49 19.50
CA CYS A 105 3.63 9.76 19.32
C CYS A 105 2.48 10.73 18.99
N THR A 106 1.73 10.46 17.92
CA THR A 106 0.60 11.28 17.48
C THR A 106 -0.72 10.95 18.20
N PHE A 107 -0.77 9.82 18.92
CA PHE A 107 -1.98 9.35 19.63
C PHE A 107 -2.20 10.03 20.99
N GLY A 108 -1.28 10.90 21.42
CA GLY A 108 -1.44 11.68 22.66
C GLY A 108 -1.67 10.79 23.88
N GLY A 109 -2.69 11.10 24.68
CA GLY A 109 -3.08 10.32 25.87
C GLY A 109 -3.81 9.01 25.57
N GLU A 110 -4.27 8.81 24.33
CA GLU A 110 -4.99 7.61 23.88
C GLU A 110 -4.04 6.58 23.26
N CYS A 111 -2.73 6.73 23.47
CA CYS A 111 -1.79 5.75 22.94
C CYS A 111 -1.97 4.41 23.64
N LYS A 112 -2.07 3.35 22.84
CA LYS A 112 -2.10 1.95 23.30
C LYS A 112 -0.88 1.55 24.14
N TRP A 113 0.23 2.27 24.00
CA TRP A 113 1.51 1.97 24.65
C TRP A 113 1.90 3.10 25.61
N GLN A 114 2.63 2.76 26.67
CA GLN A 114 2.93 3.70 27.75
C GLN A 114 3.88 4.82 27.29
N HIS A 115 3.57 6.05 27.69
CA HIS A 115 4.38 7.24 27.46
C HIS A 115 5.13 7.60 28.74
N PHE A 116 6.37 7.13 28.89
CA PHE A 116 7.22 7.52 30.02
C PHE A 116 7.87 8.88 29.75
N PRO A 117 7.62 9.93 30.56
CA PRO A 117 8.16 11.27 30.31
C PRO A 117 9.69 11.30 30.17
N LYS A 118 10.39 10.46 30.94
CA LYS A 118 11.86 10.33 30.92
C LYS A 118 12.42 9.84 29.58
N SER A 119 11.64 9.08 28.82
CA SER A 119 12.07 8.48 27.56
C SER A 119 11.60 9.26 26.33
N LYS A 120 10.99 10.44 26.51
CA LYS A 120 10.45 11.21 25.37
C LYS A 120 11.59 11.65 24.45
N GLY A 121 11.62 11.12 23.23
CA GLY A 121 12.57 11.52 22.20
C GLY A 121 14.02 11.06 22.41
N ILE A 122 14.30 10.11 23.32
CA ILE A 122 15.66 9.63 23.58
C ILE A 122 16.28 8.87 22.40
N ASP A 123 15.45 8.22 21.57
CA ASP A 123 15.89 7.47 20.39
C ASP A 123 15.77 8.31 19.10
N ARG A 124 15.71 9.65 19.22
CA ARG A 124 15.70 10.56 18.06
C ARG A 124 17.00 10.45 17.30
N LYS A 125 16.90 9.99 16.07
CA LYS A 125 18.06 9.89 15.19
C LYS A 125 18.49 11.29 14.71
N PRO A 126 19.80 11.58 14.59
CA PRO A 126 20.31 12.91 14.22
C PRO A 126 19.71 13.47 12.92
N TRP A 127 19.47 12.61 11.93
CA TRP A 127 18.86 12.99 10.64
C TRP A 127 17.36 13.33 10.73
N GLN A 128 16.70 13.03 11.86
CA GLN A 128 15.30 13.40 12.07
C GLN A 128 15.13 14.85 12.57
N LYS A 129 16.24 15.57 12.87
CA LYS A 129 16.23 16.99 13.27
C LYS A 129 16.27 17.96 12.10
N LEU A 130 16.59 17.51 10.88
CA LEU A 130 16.79 18.35 9.69
C LEU A 130 15.48 18.63 8.94
N GLN A 131 14.56 19.36 9.57
CA GLN A 131 13.47 20.06 8.87
C GLN A 131 13.06 21.32 9.64
N LYS A 132 13.98 22.29 9.76
CA LYS A 132 13.65 23.71 9.95
C LYS A 132 14.79 24.56 9.43
N LEU A 133 14.75 24.89 8.15
CA LEU A 133 15.12 26.19 7.62
C LEU A 133 14.00 26.61 6.68
#